data_AF-A0A2N4YNK1-F1
#
_entry.id   AF-A0A2N4YNK1-F1
#
_cell.length_a   1.000
_cell.length_b   1.000
_cell.length_c   1.000
_cell.angle_alpha   90.00
_cell.angle_beta   90.00
_cell.angle_gamma   90.00
#
_symmetry.space_group_name_H-M   'P 1'
#
loop_
_entity.id
_entity.type
_entity.pdbx_description
1 polymer ?
#
loop_
_entity_poly.entity_id
_entity_poly.type
_entity_poly.pdbx_seq_one_letter_code
_entity_poly.pdbx_strand_id
1 'polypeptide(L)' 'LGDALEKGRQEGSLAFDGEAMTLSQVLYSLWLGANLQAKITRSARPLESALAHAKQIIAAPAV' A
#
# COMPACT_ATOMS: atom_id res chain seq x y z
N LEU A 1 6.15 7.51 -4.41
CA LEU A 1 4.94 6.89 -3.81
C LEU A 1 4.20 7.89 -2.93
N GLY A 2 4.87 8.64 -2.06
CA GLY A 2 4.26 9.74 -1.29
C GLY A 2 3.47 10.73 -2.16
N ASP A 3 4.09 11.26 -3.22
CA ASP A 3 3.42 12.20 -4.13
C ASP A 3 2.17 11.63 -4.82
N ALA A 4 2.16 10.33 -5.12
CA ALA A 4 1.01 9.67 -5.74
C ALA A 4 -0.16 9.51 -4.76
N LEU A 5 0.14 9.20 -3.49
CA LEU A 5 -0.85 9.14 -2.43
C LEU A 5 -1.42 10.54 -2.14
N GLU A 6 -0.54 11.55 -2.08
CA GLU A 6 -0.93 12.93 -1.87
C GLU A 6 -1.85 13.45 -2.99
N LYS A 7 -1.46 13.20 -4.24
CA LYS A 7 -2.26 13.54 -5.41
C LYS A 7 -3.61 12.82 -5.41
N GLY A 8 -3.64 11.51 -5.12
CA GLY A 8 -4.89 10.76 -5.05
C GLY A 8 -5.82 11.24 -3.95
N ARG A 9 -5.26 11.71 -2.81
CA ARG A 9 -6.03 12.37 -1.75
C ARG A 9 -6.61 13.71 -2.20
N GLN A 10 -5.81 14.54 -2.89
CA GLN A 10 -6.26 15.83 -3.43
C GLN A 10 -7.35 15.67 -4.50
N GLU A 11 -7.27 14.61 -5.32
CA GLU A 11 -8.26 14.26 -6.33
C GLU A 11 -9.52 13.60 -5.73
N GLY A 12 -9.51 13.27 -4.43
CA GLY A 12 -10.60 12.54 -3.79
C GLY A 12 -10.77 11.12 -4.35
N SER A 13 -9.72 10.53 -4.92
CA SER A 13 -9.70 9.13 -5.38
C SER A 13 -9.22 8.17 -4.29
N LEU A 14 -8.48 8.68 -3.30
CA LEU A 14 -7.92 7.92 -2.18
C LEU A 14 -8.24 8.58 -0.85
N ALA A 15 -8.62 7.77 0.13
CA ALA A 15 -8.74 8.13 1.54
C ALA A 15 -7.82 7.23 2.36
N PHE A 16 -7.04 7.84 3.24
CA PHE A 16 -6.13 7.16 4.15
C PHE A 16 -5.77 8.10 5.30
N ASP A 17 -5.43 7.51 6.44
CA ASP A 17 -5.07 8.27 7.63
C ASP A 17 -3.60 8.67 7.65
N GLY A 18 -3.32 9.84 8.23
CA GLY A 18 -1.96 10.34 8.45
C GLY A 18 -1.29 10.96 7.23
N GLU A 19 0.04 11.04 7.28
CA GLU A 19 0.85 11.68 6.24
C GLU A 19 1.14 10.73 5.08
N ALA A 20 0.95 11.21 3.85
CA ALA A 20 1.19 10.46 2.62
C ALA A 20 2.62 9.90 2.55
N MET A 21 3.61 10.64 3.06
CA MET A 21 5.00 10.19 3.07
C MET A 21 5.21 9.01 4.03
N THR A 22 4.67 9.06 5.24
CA THR A 22 4.73 7.97 6.21
C THR A 22 4.04 6.73 5.66
N LEU A 23 2.84 6.88 5.12
CA LEU A 23 2.11 5.77 4.50
C LEU A 23 2.91 5.16 3.33
N SER A 24 3.58 5.98 2.52
CA SER A 24 4.41 5.50 1.43
C SER A 24 5.57 4.62 1.91
N GLN A 25 6.20 4.95 3.03
CA GLN A 25 7.27 4.16 3.63
C GLN A 25 6.75 2.82 4.16
N VAL A 26 5.57 2.83 4.78
CA VAL A 26 4.90 1.62 5.26
C VAL A 26 4.59 0.68 4.10
N LEU A 27 3.97 1.19 3.03
CA LEU A 27 3.64 0.40 1.84
C LEU A 27 4.90 -0.14 1.15
N TYR A 28 5.97 0.66 1.08
CA TYR A 28 7.23 0.21 0.52
C TYR A 28 7.85 -0.94 1.33
N SER A 29 7.88 -0.82 2.66
CA SER A 29 8.41 -1.85 3.56
C SER A 29 7.58 -3.14 3.51
N LEU A 30 6.25 -3.00 3.49
CA LEU A 30 5.33 -4.12 3.29
C LEU A 30 5.64 -4.85 1.99
N TRP A 31 5.84 -4.09 0.91
CA TRP A 31 6.05 -4.66 -0.41
C TRP A 31 7.42 -5.35 -0.55
N LEU A 32 8.45 -4.78 0.06
CA LEU A 32 9.77 -5.37 0.16
C LEU A 32 9.75 -6.70 0.95
N GLY A 33 9.07 -6.71 2.11
CA GLY A 33 8.93 -7.92 2.94
C GLY A 33 8.17 -9.04 2.23
N ALA A 34 7.10 -8.70 1.51
CA ALA A 34 6.34 -9.66 0.71
C ALA A 34 7.16 -10.25 -0.44
N ASN A 35 7.97 -9.44 -1.13
CA ASN A 35 8.89 -9.92 -2.17
C ASN A 35 9.95 -10.88 -1.62
N LEU A 36 10.50 -10.59 -0.44
CA LEU A 36 11.43 -11.48 0.22
C LEU A 36 10.78 -12.83 0.58
N GLN A 37 9.60 -12.80 1.21
CA GLN A 37 8.86 -14.01 1.55
C GLN A 37 8.47 -14.82 0.30
N ALA A 38 8.05 -14.16 -0.78
CA ALA A 38 7.70 -14.81 -2.03
C ALA A 38 8.88 -15.55 -2.65
N LYS A 39 10.09 -14.96 -2.60
CA LYS A 39 11.33 -15.61 -3.06
C LYS A 39 11.70 -16.82 -2.21
N ILE A 40 11.59 -16.71 -0.88
CA ILE A 40 11.89 -17.80 0.06
C ILE A 40 10.92 -18.97 -0.13
N THR A 41 9.62 -18.67 -0.21
CA THR A 41 8.55 -19.67 -0.30
C THR A 41 8.27 -20.15 -1.72
N ARG A 42 8.90 -19.53 -2.73
CA ARG A 42 8.63 -19.73 -4.17
C ARG A 42 7.14 -19.64 -4.49
N SER A 43 6.45 -18.70 -3.87
CA SER A 43 4.99 -18.54 -3.94
C SER A 43 4.61 -17.08 -4.05
N ALA A 44 3.58 -16.78 -4.84
CA ALA A 44 3.04 -15.43 -4.98
C ALA A 44 2.10 -15.03 -3.82
N ARG A 45 1.70 -15.97 -2.95
CA ARG A 45 0.75 -15.72 -1.86
C ARG A 45 1.13 -14.55 -0.92
N PRO A 46 2.42 -14.36 -0.53
CA PRO A 46 2.80 -13.21 0.28
C PRO A 46 2.54 -11.89 -0.45
N LEU A 47 2.68 -11.89 -1.78
CA LEU A 47 2.45 -10.71 -2.59
C LEU A 47 0.96 -10.35 -2.67
N GLU A 48 0.11 -11.36 -2.88
CA GLU A 48 -1.35 -11.22 -2.89
C GLU A 48 -1.88 -10.70 -1.55
N SER A 49 -1.35 -11.22 -0.45
CA SER A 49 -1.70 -10.78 0.91
C SER A 49 -1.32 -9.31 1.15
N ALA A 50 -0.09 -8.93 0.78
CA ALA A 50 0.36 -7.54 0.90
C ALA A 50 -0.50 -6.57 0.06
N LEU A 51 -0.90 -6.97 -1.15
CA LEU A 51 -1.81 -6.18 -1.98
C LEU A 51 -3.20 -6.04 -1.35
N ALA A 52 -3.76 -7.13 -0.83
CA ALA A 52 -5.05 -7.10 -0.15
C ALA A 52 -5.03 -6.15 1.06
N HIS A 53 -3.94 -6.18 1.83
CA HIS A 53 -3.77 -5.30 2.98
C HIS A 53 -3.55 -3.83 2.56
N ALA A 54 -2.75 -3.57 1.53
CA ALA A 54 -2.56 -2.21 1.00
C ALA A 54 -3.89 -1.55 0.56
N LYS A 55 -4.82 -2.33 0.00
CA LYS A 55 -6.18 -1.87 -0.35
C LYS A 55 -7.08 -1.60 0.85
N GLN A 56 -6.79 -2.18 2.02
CA GLN A 56 -7.51 -1.86 3.26
C GLN A 56 -6.98 -0.57 3.89
N ILE A 57 -5.68 -0.33 3.77
CA ILE A 57 -5.04 0.89 4.29
C ILE A 57 -5.38 2.11 3.42
N ILE A 58 -5.44 1.92 2.10
CA ILE A 58 -5.85 2.96 1.16
C ILE A 58 -7.27 2.64 0.68
N ALA A 59 -8.26 3.33 1.23
CA ALA A 59 -9.66 3.17 0.84
C ALA A 59 -10.03 4.11 -0.32
N ALA A 60 -11.03 3.70 -1.11
CA ALA A 60 -11.78 4.69 -1.89
C ALA A 60 -12.61 5.52 -0.90
N PRO A 61 -12.67 6.86 -1.04
CA PRO A 61 -13.45 7.68 -0.12
C PRO A 61 -14.91 7.23 -0.12
N ALA A 62 -15.49 7.12 1.07
CA ALA A 62 -16.93 6.95 1.23
C ALA A 62 -17.60 8.24 0.73
N VAL A 63 -18.41 8.11 -0.32
CA VAL A 63 -19.22 9.19 -0.91
C VAL A 63 -20.12 9.83 0.16
#